data_AF-A0A968BRY3-F1
#
_entry.id   AF-A0A968BRY3-F1
#
_cell.length_a   1.000
_cell.length_b   1.000
_cell.length_c   1.000
_cell.angle_alpha   90.00
_cell.angle_beta   90.00
_cell.angle_gamma   90.00
#
_symmetry.space_group_name_H-M   'P 1'
#
loop_
_entity.id
_entity.type
_entity.pdbx_description
1 polymer ?
#
loop_
_entity_poly.entity_id
_entity_poly.type
_entity_poly.pdbx_seq_one_letter_code
_entity_poly.pdbx_strand_id
1 'polypeptide(L)'
;MSLRRLIDPRDLNWWLVLAGIGCSFVLMVGVTWGAASVLRGGEAMVEVGQVILILGTFLATFFTGFVTGWLGRGNGATYGLICSAGSLVVVAIALPLDILALLVAVVALAGGLNGGLLSERWHRRARR
;
A
#
# COMPACT_ATOMS: atom_id res chain seq x y z
N MET A 1 -12.38 -14.14 10.09
CA MET A 1 -12.34 -12.73 10.56
C MET A 1 -13.60 -12.07 10.02
N SER A 2 -14.36 -11.31 10.81
CA SER A 2 -15.58 -10.64 10.30
C SER A 2 -15.20 -9.45 9.41
N LEU A 3 -15.88 -9.26 8.28
CA LEU A 3 -15.68 -8.12 7.36
C LEU A 3 -15.76 -6.78 8.09
N ARG A 4 -16.66 -6.66 9.07
CA ARG A 4 -16.81 -5.44 9.90
C ARG A 4 -15.54 -5.09 10.67
N ARG A 5 -14.74 -6.09 11.04
CA ARG A 5 -13.49 -5.88 11.77
C ARG A 5 -12.36 -5.40 10.86
N LEU A 6 -12.47 -5.52 9.54
CA LEU A 6 -11.44 -5.02 8.62
C LEU A 6 -11.47 -3.50 8.49
N ILE A 7 -12.62 -2.88 8.75
CA ILE A 7 -12.86 -1.44 8.60
C ILE A 7 -13.49 -0.90 9.90
N ASP A 8 -12.80 -1.07 11.02
CA ASP A 8 -13.24 -0.51 12.30
C ASP A 8 -12.32 0.66 12.71
N PRO A 9 -12.77 1.92 12.53
CA PRO A 9 -11.92 3.08 12.73
C PRO A 9 -11.86 3.57 14.19
N ARG A 10 -12.57 2.92 15.13
CA ARG A 10 -12.78 3.44 16.50
C ARG A 10 -11.50 3.66 17.31
N ASP A 11 -10.46 2.87 17.05
CA ASP A 11 -9.18 2.90 17.78
C ASP A 11 -8.00 3.37 16.91
N LEU A 12 -8.27 4.15 15.84
CA LEU A 12 -7.23 4.70 14.99
C LEU A 12 -6.66 6.00 15.55
N ASN A 13 -5.34 6.09 15.62
CA ASN A 13 -4.61 7.34 15.77
C ASN A 13 -4.57 8.04 14.40
N TRP A 14 -5.40 9.06 14.22
CA TRP A 14 -5.54 9.78 12.96
C TRP A 14 -4.28 10.50 12.49
N TRP A 15 -3.39 10.90 13.41
CA TRP A 15 -2.09 11.45 13.03
C TRP A 15 -1.21 10.40 12.35
N LEU A 16 -1.26 9.16 12.85
CA LEU A 16 -0.53 8.04 12.26
C LEU A 16 -1.16 7.61 10.93
N VAL A 17 -2.48 7.66 10.82
CA VAL A 17 -3.18 7.42 9.54
C VAL A 17 -2.77 8.46 8.50
N LEU A 18 -2.75 9.75 8.85
CA LEU A 18 -2.35 10.82 7.94
C LEU A 18 -0.89 10.67 7.51
N ALA A 19 0.01 10.39 8.45
CA ALA A 19 1.41 10.09 8.14
C ALA A 19 1.55 8.85 7.25
N GLY A 20 0.72 7.83 7.48
CA GLY A 20 0.66 6.62 6.66
C GLY A 20 0.21 6.88 5.23
N ILE A 21 -0.85 7.66 5.04
CA ILE A 21 -1.31 8.10 3.71
C ILE A 21 -0.20 8.86 2.99
N GLY A 22 0.46 9.81 3.67
CA GLY A 22 1.58 10.55 3.10
C GLY A 22 2.77 9.65 2.73
N CYS A 23 3.12 8.70 3.58
CA CYS A 23 4.19 7.73 3.31
C CYS A 23 3.85 6.83 2.11
N SER A 24 2.62 6.30 2.04
CA SER A 24 2.14 5.49 0.92
C SER A 24 2.17 6.26 -0.39
N PHE A 25 1.81 7.55 -0.35
CA PHE A 25 1.89 8.46 -1.49
C PHE A 25 3.33 8.64 -1.96
N VAL A 26 4.26 9.01 -1.07
CA VAL A 26 5.68 9.23 -1.41
C VAL A 26 6.33 7.97 -1.98
N LEU A 27 6.11 6.82 -1.35
CA LEU A 27 6.65 5.55 -1.85
C LEU A 27 6.07 5.20 -3.22
N MET A 28 4.77 5.43 -3.43
CA MET A 28 4.13 5.15 -4.71
C MET A 28 4.63 6.09 -5.82
N VAL A 29 4.89 7.37 -5.53
CA VAL A 29 5.57 8.28 -6.46
C VAL A 29 6.94 7.73 -6.85
N GLY A 30 7.71 7.22 -5.88
CA GLY A 30 9.00 6.59 -6.15
C GLY A 30 8.88 5.35 -7.06
N VAL A 31 7.88 4.50 -6.82
CA VAL A 31 7.60 3.30 -7.64
C VAL A 31 7.21 3.68 -9.07
N THR A 32 6.27 4.60 -9.24
CA THR A 32 5.81 5.01 -10.58
C THR A 32 6.92 5.72 -11.35
N TRP A 33 7.74 6.53 -10.66
CA TRP A 33 8.92 7.15 -11.26
C TRP A 33 9.97 6.12 -11.67
N GLY A 34 10.25 5.12 -10.83
CA GLY A 34 11.18 4.02 -11.14
C GLY A 34 10.69 3.15 -12.29
N ALA A 35 9.40 2.87 -12.37
CA ALA A 35 8.83 2.17 -13.52
C ALA A 35 8.93 3.01 -14.80
N ALA A 36 8.57 4.29 -14.73
CA ALA A 36 8.63 5.19 -15.88
C ALA A 36 10.06 5.38 -16.41
N SER A 37 11.07 5.39 -15.54
CA SER A 37 12.47 5.51 -15.96
C SER A 37 12.94 4.26 -16.73
N VAL A 38 12.51 3.07 -16.32
CA VAL A 38 12.81 1.80 -17.01
C VAL A 38 12.09 1.71 -18.35
N LEU A 39 10.84 2.17 -18.43
CA LEU A 39 10.08 2.19 -19.69
C LEU A 39 10.71 3.08 -20.77
N ARG A 40 11.51 4.08 -20.37
CA ARG A 40 12.29 4.91 -21.32
C ARG A 40 13.48 4.17 -21.93
N GLY A 41 13.85 3.00 -21.42
CA GLY A 41 14.94 2.17 -21.91
C GLY A 41 14.64 1.38 -23.19
N GLY A 42 13.42 1.48 -23.74
CA GLY A 42 12.98 0.83 -24.98
C GLY A 42 11.98 -0.32 -24.75
N GLU A 43 11.46 -0.88 -25.84
CA GLU A 43 10.37 -1.87 -25.82
C GLU A 43 10.72 -3.15 -25.05
N ALA A 44 11.99 -3.56 -25.05
CA ALA A 44 12.46 -4.72 -24.28
C ALA A 44 12.31 -4.56 -22.75
N MET A 45 12.13 -3.33 -22.25
CA MET A 45 12.03 -3.02 -20.82
C MET A 45 10.58 -2.85 -20.34
N VAL A 46 9.59 -3.05 -21.22
CA VAL A 46 8.16 -2.90 -20.89
C VAL A 46 7.75 -3.86 -19.78
N GLU A 47 8.12 -5.13 -19.90
CA GLU A 47 7.81 -6.16 -18.90
C GLU A 47 8.43 -5.83 -17.55
N VAL A 48 9.68 -5.36 -17.54
CA VAL A 48 10.40 -4.96 -16.33
C VAL A 48 9.72 -3.77 -15.65
N GLY A 49 9.31 -2.76 -16.43
CA GLY A 49 8.56 -1.61 -15.91
C GLY A 49 7.22 -2.00 -15.29
N GLN A 50 6.49 -2.93 -15.90
CA GLN A 50 5.24 -3.45 -15.36
C GLN A 50 5.44 -4.26 -14.08
N VAL A 51 6.49 -5.09 -14.01
CA VAL A 51 6.86 -5.83 -12.79
C VAL A 51 7.20 -4.86 -11.67
N ILE A 52 7.96 -3.80 -11.95
CA ILE A 52 8.28 -2.75 -10.97
C ILE A 52 7.00 -2.06 -10.49
N LEU A 53 6.06 -1.73 -11.38
CA LEU A 53 4.78 -1.15 -10.98
C LEU A 53 4.02 -2.07 -10.03
N ILE A 54 3.78 -3.33 -10.41
CA ILE A 54 2.96 -4.25 -9.62
C ILE A 54 3.64 -4.59 -8.31
N LEU A 55 4.88 -5.09 -8.36
CA LEU A 55 5.61 -5.52 -7.17
C LEU A 55 5.98 -4.35 -6.28
N GLY A 56 6.43 -3.24 -6.87
CA GLY A 56 6.75 -2.01 -6.15
C GLY A 56 5.53 -1.44 -5.44
N THR A 57 4.37 -1.43 -6.09
CA THR A 57 3.11 -0.97 -5.47
C THR A 57 2.75 -1.86 -4.29
N PHE A 58 2.81 -3.19 -4.47
CA PHE A 58 2.55 -4.13 -3.40
C PHE A 58 3.47 -3.89 -2.20
N LEU A 59 4.79 -3.77 -2.43
CA LEU A 59 5.78 -3.59 -1.38
C LEU A 59 5.63 -2.22 -0.68
N ALA A 60 5.34 -1.16 -1.42
CA ALA A 60 5.14 0.18 -0.89
C ALA A 60 3.95 0.22 0.08
N THR A 61 2.79 -0.30 -0.34
CA THR A 61 1.59 -0.32 0.52
C THR A 61 1.72 -1.35 1.63
N PHE A 62 2.34 -2.50 1.37
CA PHE A 62 2.62 -3.50 2.39
C PHE A 62 3.49 -2.94 3.51
N PHE A 63 4.60 -2.29 3.17
CA PHE A 63 5.49 -1.68 4.14
C PHE A 63 4.77 -0.61 4.95
N THR A 64 4.04 0.28 4.26
CA THR A 64 3.28 1.34 4.92
C THR A 64 2.22 0.79 5.87
N GLY A 65 1.45 -0.21 5.43
CA GLY A 65 0.43 -0.87 6.25
C GLY A 65 1.03 -1.61 7.45
N PHE A 66 2.18 -2.25 7.28
CA PHE A 66 2.90 -2.91 8.37
C PHE A 66 3.39 -1.91 9.41
N VAL A 67 4.08 -0.85 9.00
CA VAL A 67 4.66 0.15 9.92
C VAL A 67 3.56 0.90 10.68
N THR A 68 2.51 1.36 9.99
CA THR A 68 1.39 2.08 10.61
C THR A 68 0.59 1.18 11.55
N GLY A 69 0.30 -0.06 11.13
CA GLY A 69 -0.35 -1.04 12.00
C GLY A 69 0.52 -1.44 13.20
N TRP A 70 1.85 -1.47 13.03
CA TRP A 70 2.78 -1.81 14.12
C TRP A 70 2.86 -0.67 15.15
N LEU A 71 3.07 0.57 14.71
CA LEU A 71 3.12 1.75 15.58
C LEU A 71 1.78 2.03 16.26
N GLY A 72 0.66 1.82 15.55
CA GLY A 72 -0.68 2.13 16.05
C GLY A 72 -1.18 1.19 17.14
N ARG A 73 -0.60 -0.01 17.30
CA ARG A 73 -0.99 -1.07 18.27
C ARG A 73 -2.48 -1.46 18.29
N GLY A 74 -3.27 -0.96 17.35
CA GLY A 74 -4.71 -1.19 17.19
C GLY A 74 -5.02 -2.12 16.02
N ASN A 75 -6.08 -1.81 15.28
CA ASN A 75 -6.54 -2.58 14.13
C ASN A 75 -5.61 -2.39 12.91
N GLY A 76 -4.59 -3.24 12.80
CA GLY A 76 -3.59 -3.16 11.74
C GLY A 76 -4.20 -3.31 10.36
N ALA A 77 -5.21 -4.16 10.18
CA ALA A 77 -5.91 -4.31 8.91
C ALA A 77 -6.54 -2.98 8.44
N THR A 78 -7.18 -2.24 9.35
CA THR A 78 -7.78 -0.94 9.03
C THR A 78 -6.72 0.12 8.73
N TYR A 79 -5.61 0.17 9.48
CA TYR A 79 -4.48 1.04 9.13
C TYR A 79 -3.97 0.77 7.72
N GLY A 80 -3.74 -0.50 7.39
CA GLY A 80 -3.26 -0.92 6.07
C GLY A 80 -4.16 -0.50 4.92
N LEU A 81 -5.47 -0.71 5.06
CA LEU A 81 -6.44 -0.32 4.02
C LEU A 81 -6.55 1.21 3.86
N ILE A 82 -6.67 1.96 4.96
CA ILE A 82 -6.84 3.42 4.87
C ILE A 82 -5.55 4.08 4.36
N CYS A 83 -4.38 3.64 4.82
CA CYS A 83 -3.11 4.23 4.38
C CYS A 83 -2.85 3.99 2.89
N SER A 84 -3.40 2.92 2.30
CA SER A 84 -3.31 2.64 0.86
C SER A 84 -3.96 3.74 0.00
N ALA A 85 -4.83 4.58 0.57
CA ALA A 85 -5.45 5.70 -0.14
C ALA A 85 -4.39 6.64 -0.77
N GLY A 86 -3.25 6.85 -0.12
CA GLY A 86 -2.16 7.66 -0.68
C GLY A 86 -1.62 7.08 -1.99
N SER A 87 -1.46 5.76 -2.06
CA SER A 87 -1.04 5.10 -3.31
C SER A 87 -2.14 5.10 -4.36
N LEU A 88 -3.42 4.95 -3.97
CA LEU A 88 -4.55 5.04 -4.90
C LEU A 88 -4.66 6.42 -5.57
N VAL A 89 -4.36 7.50 -4.83
CA VAL A 89 -4.28 8.85 -5.42
C VAL A 89 -3.22 8.89 -6.51
N VAL A 90 -2.03 8.33 -6.27
CA VAL A 90 -0.97 8.28 -7.28
C VAL A 90 -1.39 7.45 -8.49
N VAL A 91 -2.03 6.29 -8.29
CA VAL A 91 -2.54 5.47 -9.41
C VAL A 91 -3.52 6.27 -10.27
N ALA A 92 -4.45 6.99 -9.65
CA ALA A 92 -5.48 7.77 -10.34
C ALA A 92 -4.93 8.94 -11.16
N ILE A 93 -3.80 9.53 -10.75
CA ILE A 93 -3.19 10.68 -11.44
C ILE A 93 -2.08 10.28 -12.42
N ALA A 94 -1.36 9.18 -12.15
CA ALA A 94 -0.13 8.83 -12.86
C ALA A 94 -0.35 7.77 -13.95
N LEU A 95 -1.40 6.95 -13.86
CA LEU A 95 -1.70 5.92 -14.85
C LEU A 95 -2.98 6.28 -15.61
N PRO A 96 -3.05 5.97 -16.93
CA PRO A 96 -4.30 6.05 -17.66
C PRO A 96 -5.33 5.08 -17.06
N LEU A 97 -6.62 5.42 -17.17
CA LEU A 97 -7.72 4.56 -16.70
C LEU A 97 -7.88 3.34 -17.62
N ASP A 98 -7.05 2.34 -17.39
CA ASP A 98 -7.04 1.06 -18.09
C ASP A 98 -7.07 -0.14 -17.12
N ILE A 99 -7.00 -1.35 -17.66
CA ILE A 99 -7.03 -2.57 -16.85
C ILE A 99 -5.79 -2.68 -15.95
N LEU A 100 -4.64 -2.13 -16.37
CA LEU A 100 -3.41 -2.14 -15.58
C LEU A 100 -3.56 -1.22 -14.37
N ALA A 101 -4.10 -0.02 -14.51
CA ALA A 101 -4.37 0.88 -13.40
C ALA A 101 -5.33 0.25 -12.37
N LEU A 102 -6.36 -0.46 -12.83
CA LEU A 102 -7.28 -1.17 -11.93
C LEU A 102 -6.58 -2.30 -11.18
N LEU A 103 -5.72 -3.08 -11.87
CA LEU A 103 -4.92 -4.13 -11.24
C LEU A 103 -3.95 -3.54 -10.20
N VAL A 104 -3.25 -2.46 -10.53
CA VAL A 104 -2.33 -1.78 -9.61
C VAL A 104 -3.08 -1.24 -8.38
N ALA A 105 -4.29 -0.71 -8.56
CA ALA A 105 -5.14 -0.29 -7.44
C ALA A 105 -5.54 -1.47 -6.52
N VAL A 106 -5.93 -2.61 -7.09
CA VAL A 106 -6.23 -3.83 -6.32
C VAL A 106 -5.00 -4.33 -5.58
N VAL A 107 -3.83 -4.30 -6.23
CA VAL A 107 -2.54 -4.70 -5.65
C VAL A 107 -2.14 -3.76 -4.52
N ALA A 108 -2.37 -2.45 -4.65
CA ALA A 108 -2.15 -1.48 -3.60
C ALA A 108 -2.96 -1.82 -2.34
N LEU A 109 -4.26 -2.09 -2.49
CA LEU A 109 -5.14 -2.50 -1.40
C LEU A 109 -4.70 -3.84 -0.78
N ALA A 110 -4.34 -4.82 -1.61
CA ALA A 110 -3.88 -6.12 -1.16
C ALA A 110 -2.57 -6.01 -0.36
N GLY A 111 -1.61 -5.21 -0.82
CA GLY A 111 -0.36 -4.95 -0.11
C GLY A 111 -0.63 -4.33 1.26
N GLY A 112 -1.40 -3.24 1.31
CA GLY A 112 -1.75 -2.56 2.56
C GLY A 112 -2.45 -3.48 3.57
N LEU A 113 -3.46 -4.23 3.12
CA LEU A 113 -4.16 -5.20 3.96
C LEU A 113 -3.21 -6.26 4.52
N ASN A 114 -2.35 -6.85 3.68
CA ASN A 114 -1.40 -7.88 4.10
C ASN A 114 -0.37 -7.34 5.10
N GLY A 115 0.15 -6.13 4.86
CA GLY A 115 1.06 -5.45 5.79
C GLY A 115 0.42 -5.22 7.15
N GLY A 116 -0.81 -4.69 7.16
CA GLY A 116 -1.58 -4.46 8.37
C GLY A 116 -1.93 -5.74 9.15
N LEU A 117 -2.30 -6.82 8.45
CA LEU A 117 -2.54 -8.12 9.10
C LEU A 117 -1.27 -8.72 9.68
N LEU A 118 -0.12 -8.52 9.02
CA LEU A 118 1.17 -8.97 9.53
C LEU A 118 1.53 -8.24 10.84
N SER A 119 1.28 -6.94 10.94
CA SER A 119 1.58 -6.17 12.16
C SER A 119 0.77 -6.69 13.36
N GLU A 120 -0.51 -7.07 13.16
CA GLU A 120 -1.33 -7.68 14.21
C GLU A 120 -0.79 -9.05 14.65
N ARG A 121 -0.33 -9.87 13.70
CA ARG A 121 0.30 -11.15 14.01
C ARG A 121 1.57 -10.95 14.82
N TRP A 122 2.36 -9.92 14.50
CA TRP A 122 3.56 -9.56 15.25
C TRP A 122 3.24 -9.19 16.70
N HIS A 123 2.27 -8.31 16.91
CA HIS A 123 1.83 -7.92 18.26
C HIS A 123 1.29 -9.09 19.07
N ARG A 124 0.57 -10.03 18.45
CA ARG A 124 0.09 -11.24 19.13
C ARG A 124 1.22 -12.16 19.57
N ARG A 125 2.31 -12.25 18.79
CA ARG A 125 3.51 -13.03 19.18
C ARG A 125 4.27 -12.37 20.31
N ALA A 126 4.44 -11.05 20.27
CA ALA A 126 5.17 -10.30 21.30
C ALA A 126 4.46 -10.27 22.68
N ARG A 127 3.17 -10.61 22.74
CA ARG A 127 2.39 -10.72 23.98
C ARG A 127 2.29 -12.15 24.54
N ARG A 128 2.88 -13.14 23.85
CA ARG A 128 3.02 -14.52 24.32
C ARG A 128 4.41 -14.71 24.90
#